data_AF-A0A257A0R3-F1
#
_entry.id   AF-A0A257A0R3-F1
#
_cell.length_a   1.000
_cell.length_b   1.000
_cell.length_c   1.000
_cell.angle_alpha   90.00
_cell.angle_beta   90.00
_cell.angle_gamma   90.00
#
_symmetry.space_group_name_H-M   'P 1'
#
loop_
_entity.id
_entity.type
_entity.pdbx_description
1 polymer ?
#
loop_
_entity_poly.entity_id
_entity_poly.type
_entity_poly.pdbx_seq_one_letter_code
_entity_poly.pdbx_strand_id
1 'polypeptide(L)'
;MRDLVKVQKCLKNSEVKNIHMKKAVCLLSGGLDSCVVATIAKKELGYDLYCLTVKYGQRHSKEIESAKIVANKLGAKEHIILDVDLGKLCKISSLIDKNKRLEERSMEEIGNSIPSTYVPARNIIFLSLALAYAENIGADARKKACGKCDSCLLRLKGFKEAGYKDPIEYESLPDWYIRD
;
A
#
# COMPACT_ATOMS: atom_id res chain seq x y z
N MET A 1 0.23 41.47 -33.68
CA MET A 1 -0.90 41.53 -32.72
C MET A 1 -1.89 40.35 -32.81
N ARG A 2 -1.97 39.58 -33.91
CA ARG A 2 -2.88 38.42 -34.01
C ARG A 2 -2.34 37.12 -33.40
N ASP A 3 -1.03 37.03 -33.16
CA ASP A 3 -0.39 35.82 -32.61
C ASP A 3 -0.33 35.76 -31.08
N LEU A 4 -0.42 36.90 -30.39
CA LEU A 4 -0.50 36.94 -28.92
C LEU A 4 -1.87 36.49 -28.38
N VAL A 5 -2.94 36.64 -29.18
CA VAL A 5 -4.29 36.18 -28.84
C VAL A 5 -4.41 34.66 -28.95
N LYS A 6 -3.67 34.01 -29.86
CA LYS A 6 -3.64 32.54 -30.00
C LYS A 6 -2.92 31.86 -28.83
N VAL A 7 -1.81 32.44 -28.35
CA VAL A 7 -1.06 31.90 -27.19
C VAL A 7 -1.90 31.99 -25.91
N GLN A 8 -2.62 33.11 -25.69
CA GLN A 8 -3.53 33.23 -24.55
C GLN A 8 -4.76 32.31 -24.63
N LYS A 9 -5.20 31.91 -25.84
CA LYS A 9 -6.32 30.98 -26.01
C LYS A 9 -5.93 29.52 -25.78
N CYS A 10 -4.67 29.14 -26.05
CA CYS A 10 -4.13 27.83 -25.67
C CYS A 10 -3.92 27.68 -24.15
N LEU A 11 -3.63 28.76 -23.43
CA LEU A 11 -3.48 28.73 -21.95
C LEU A 11 -4.81 28.77 -21.18
N LYS A 12 -5.95 28.96 -21.86
CA LYS A 12 -7.28 28.96 -21.24
C LYS A 12 -8.07 27.65 -21.46
N ASN A 13 -7.52 26.70 -22.21
CA ASN A 13 -8.13 25.39 -22.49
C ASN A 13 -7.33 24.20 -21.95
N SER A 14 -6.31 24.43 -21.13
CA SER A 14 -5.90 23.42 -20.17
C SER A 14 -6.99 23.38 -19.10
N GLU A 15 -7.99 22.51 -19.31
CA GLU A 15 -8.68 21.88 -18.20
C GLU A 15 -7.63 21.61 -17.14
N VAL A 16 -7.71 22.32 -16.01
CA VAL A 16 -7.12 21.86 -14.77
C VAL A 16 -7.83 20.53 -14.54
N LYS A 17 -7.29 19.46 -15.12
CA LYS A 17 -7.61 18.10 -14.69
C LYS A 17 -7.45 18.20 -13.19
N ASN A 18 -8.54 18.12 -12.46
CA ASN A 18 -8.51 17.85 -11.04
C ASN A 18 -7.60 16.62 -10.93
N ILE A 19 -6.33 16.83 -10.61
CA ILE A 19 -5.43 15.75 -10.26
C ILE A 19 -6.07 15.28 -8.98
N HIS A 20 -6.94 14.27 -9.09
CA HIS A 20 -7.41 13.51 -7.96
C HIS A 20 -6.13 13.01 -7.32
N MET A 21 -5.66 13.71 -6.28
CA MET A 21 -4.45 13.35 -5.56
C MET A 21 -4.74 11.97 -5.02
N LYS A 22 -4.10 10.97 -5.62
CA LYS A 22 -4.40 9.58 -5.34
C LYS A 22 -4.04 9.36 -3.88
N LYS A 23 -5.02 9.01 -3.05
CA LYS A 23 -4.79 8.71 -1.64
C LYS A 23 -4.25 7.29 -1.53
N ALA A 24 -3.27 7.08 -0.67
CA ALA A 24 -2.75 5.74 -0.36
C ALA A 24 -2.58 5.56 1.15
N VAL A 25 -3.01 4.41 1.65
CA VAL A 25 -2.65 3.96 2.99
C VAL A 25 -1.29 3.26 2.93
N CYS A 26 -0.37 3.69 3.79
CA CYS A 26 0.95 3.08 3.91
C CYS A 26 1.12 2.49 5.32
N LEU A 27 1.33 1.18 5.40
CA LEU A 27 1.71 0.50 6.64
C LEU A 27 3.16 0.88 6.99
N LEU A 28 3.32 1.79 7.95
CA LEU A 28 4.62 2.36 8.32
C LEU A 28 5.06 1.80 9.67
N SER A 29 5.96 0.81 9.66
CA SER A 29 6.51 0.23 10.90
C SER A 29 7.65 1.06 11.49
N GLY A 30 8.29 1.91 10.69
CA GLY A 30 9.50 2.65 11.07
C GLY A 30 10.80 1.92 10.73
N GLY A 31 10.71 0.69 10.19
CA GLY A 31 11.82 -0.04 9.61
C GLY A 31 12.13 0.42 8.17
N LEU A 32 13.34 0.09 7.69
CA LEU A 32 13.88 0.51 6.39
C LEU A 32 12.89 0.31 5.24
N ASP A 33 12.36 -0.91 5.08
CA ASP A 33 11.50 -1.26 3.95
C ASP A 33 10.23 -0.40 3.90
N SER A 34 9.56 -0.24 5.05
CA SER A 34 8.36 0.58 5.15
C SER A 34 8.63 2.06 4.84
N CYS A 35 9.80 2.56 5.25
CA CYS A 35 10.23 3.93 4.99
C CYS A 35 10.53 4.15 3.49
N VAL A 36 11.19 3.18 2.84
CA VAL A 36 11.47 3.23 1.40
C VAL A 36 10.16 3.21 0.61
N VAL A 37 9.24 2.30 0.92
CA VAL A 37 7.93 2.23 0.26
C VAL A 37 7.14 3.53 0.41
N ALA A 38 7.07 4.08 1.63
CA ALA A 38 6.41 5.37 1.88
C ALA A 38 7.06 6.50 1.06
N THR A 39 8.40 6.52 1.00
CA THR A 39 9.14 7.53 0.25
C THR A 39 8.84 7.46 -1.24
N ILE A 40 8.89 6.26 -1.85
CA ILE A 40 8.56 6.05 -3.26
C ILE A 40 7.11 6.48 -3.53
N ALA A 41 6.17 6.03 -2.70
CA ALA A 41 4.75 6.37 -2.85
C ALA A 41 4.51 7.88 -2.81
N LYS A 42 5.20 8.62 -1.94
CA LYS A 42 5.07 10.08 -1.86
C LYS A 42 5.81 10.81 -2.98
N LYS A 43 7.09 10.50 -3.18
CA LYS A 43 8.03 11.31 -3.97
C LYS A 43 8.00 10.95 -5.44
N GLU A 44 7.94 9.67 -5.76
CA GLU A 44 7.97 9.20 -7.15
C GLU A 44 6.56 9.07 -7.73
N LEU A 45 5.63 8.54 -6.95
CA LEU A 45 4.27 8.27 -7.42
C LEU A 45 3.25 9.37 -7.09
N GLY A 46 3.61 10.34 -6.24
CA GLY A 46 2.79 11.52 -5.96
C GLY A 46 1.51 11.24 -5.16
N TYR A 47 1.46 10.15 -4.37
CA TYR A 47 0.29 9.87 -3.54
C TYR A 47 0.18 10.81 -2.33
N ASP A 48 -1.05 11.14 -1.96
CA ASP A 48 -1.36 11.65 -0.63
C ASP A 48 -1.33 10.49 0.36
N LEU A 49 -0.31 10.50 1.22
CA LEU A 49 -0.08 9.42 2.16
C LEU A 49 -0.91 9.56 3.43
N TYR A 50 -1.50 8.44 3.82
CA TYR A 50 -2.15 8.21 5.10
C TYR A 50 -1.41 7.04 5.76
N CYS A 51 -0.63 7.33 6.78
CA CYS A 51 0.23 6.33 7.41
C CYS A 51 -0.53 5.58 8.51
N LEU A 52 -0.32 4.27 8.58
CA LEU A 52 -0.84 3.42 9.64
C LEU A 52 0.32 2.64 10.28
N THR A 53 0.54 2.83 11.57
CA THR A 53 1.45 2.02 12.36
C THR A 53 0.63 1.13 13.28
N VAL A 54 0.82 -0.18 13.20
CA VAL A 54 0.16 -1.12 14.11
C VAL A 54 1.12 -1.50 15.22
N LYS A 55 0.76 -1.17 16.46
CA LYS A 55 1.41 -1.66 17.66
C LYS A 55 0.68 -2.92 18.10
N TYR A 56 1.39 -4.03 18.28
CA TYR A 56 0.74 -5.32 18.53
C TYR A 56 1.33 -6.12 19.71
N GLY A 57 1.81 -5.40 20.72
CA GLY A 57 2.44 -5.99 21.91
C GLY A 57 3.97 -6.15 21.80
N GLN A 58 4.60 -5.70 20.71
CA GLN A 58 6.04 -5.74 20.54
C GLN A 58 6.80 -4.88 21.57
N ARG A 59 7.97 -5.35 22.02
CA ARG A 59 8.78 -4.74 23.11
C ARG A 59 9.43 -3.38 22.76
N HIS A 60 9.49 -2.96 21.50
CA HIS A 60 10.31 -1.81 21.09
C HIS A 60 9.50 -0.53 20.78
N SER A 61 9.77 0.54 21.55
CA SER A 61 9.24 1.90 21.38
C SER A 61 9.94 2.71 20.28
N LYS A 62 11.20 2.38 19.96
CA LYS A 62 12.03 3.13 19.00
C LYS A 62 11.47 3.12 17.57
N GLU A 63 10.91 1.99 17.13
CA GLU A 63 10.35 1.86 15.78
C GLU A 63 9.14 2.79 15.57
N ILE A 64 8.29 2.94 16.59
CA ILE A 64 7.13 3.83 16.54
C ILE A 64 7.58 5.29 16.43
N GLU A 65 8.63 5.67 17.16
CA GLU A 65 9.21 7.02 17.07
C GLU A 65 9.79 7.29 15.67
N SER A 66 10.54 6.32 15.11
CA SER A 66 11.02 6.39 13.73
C SER A 66 9.87 6.54 12.73
N ALA A 67 8.78 5.78 12.89
CA ALA A 67 7.60 5.88 12.03
C ALA A 67 6.99 7.29 12.08
N LYS A 68 6.85 7.88 13.27
CA LYS A 68 6.34 9.26 13.44
C LYS A 68 7.22 10.27 12.72
N ILE A 69 8.54 10.17 12.89
CA ILE A 69 9.51 11.07 12.24
C ILE A 69 9.40 10.97 10.72
N VAL A 70 9.31 9.75 10.19
CA VAL A 70 9.22 9.50 8.74
C VAL A 70 7.91 10.01 8.17
N ALA A 71 6.77 9.72 8.81
CA ALA A 71 5.47 10.22 8.39
C ALA A 71 5.43 11.76 8.33
N ASN A 72 5.99 12.42 9.35
CA ASN A 72 6.07 13.88 9.40
C ASN A 72 6.98 14.42 8.27
N LYS A 73 8.19 13.87 8.11
CA LYS A 73 9.13 14.30 7.04
C LYS A 73 8.56 14.12 5.63
N LEU A 74 7.73 13.09 5.40
CA LEU A 74 7.08 12.85 4.12
C LEU A 74 5.82 13.72 3.91
N GLY A 75 5.37 14.45 4.93
CA GLY A 75 4.14 15.24 4.86
C GLY A 75 2.90 14.35 4.68
N ALA A 76 2.83 13.25 5.43
CA ALA A 76 1.63 12.43 5.50
C ALA A 76 0.44 13.29 5.95
N LYS A 77 -0.73 13.10 5.31
CA LYS A 77 -1.97 13.82 5.64
C LYS A 77 -2.50 13.42 7.00
N GLU A 78 -2.28 12.16 7.37
CA GLU A 78 -2.66 11.59 8.65
C GLU A 78 -1.68 10.46 8.99
N HIS A 79 -1.45 10.24 10.28
CA HIS A 79 -0.69 9.10 10.78
C HIS A 79 -1.40 8.50 11.99
N ILE A 80 -2.03 7.34 11.81
CA ILE A 80 -2.71 6.60 12.87
C ILE A 80 -1.74 5.60 13.48
N ILE A 81 -1.67 5.57 14.81
CA ILE A 81 -0.99 4.51 15.56
C ILE A 81 -2.06 3.69 16.27
N LEU A 82 -2.30 2.49 15.76
CA LEU A 82 -3.34 1.60 16.27
C LEU A 82 -2.73 0.54 17.20
N ASP A 83 -3.23 0.46 18.42
CA ASP A 83 -2.86 -0.59 19.37
C ASP A 83 -3.81 -1.79 19.21
N VAL A 84 -3.26 -2.93 18.79
CA VAL A 84 -3.98 -4.18 18.55
C VAL A 84 -3.36 -5.25 19.44
N ASP A 85 -4.01 -5.57 20.54
CA ASP A 85 -3.50 -6.58 21.48
C ASP A 85 -3.62 -8.01 20.89
N LEU A 86 -2.58 -8.43 20.16
CA LEU A 86 -2.47 -9.79 19.62
C LEU A 86 -2.10 -10.82 20.69
N GLY A 87 -1.70 -10.42 21.90
CA GLY A 87 -1.31 -11.37 22.96
C GLY A 87 -2.44 -12.23 23.48
N LYS A 88 -3.68 -11.77 23.33
CA LYS A 88 -4.86 -12.58 23.64
C LYS A 88 -5.09 -13.71 22.63
N LEU A 89 -4.69 -13.50 21.37
CA LEU A 89 -4.91 -14.44 20.27
C LEU A 89 -3.68 -15.31 19.99
N CYS A 90 -2.48 -14.82 20.28
CA CYS A 90 -1.21 -15.43 19.89
C CYS A 90 -0.17 -15.34 21.01
N LYS A 91 -0.17 -16.33 21.91
CA LYS A 91 0.79 -16.43 23.04
C LYS A 91 2.12 -17.12 22.69
N ILE A 92 2.22 -17.67 21.48
CA ILE A 92 3.33 -18.55 21.11
C ILE A 92 4.62 -17.75 20.84
N SER A 93 4.49 -16.50 20.40
CA SER A 93 5.60 -15.64 19.96
C SER A 93 6.38 -14.99 21.12
N SER A 94 7.71 -15.04 21.06
CA SER A 94 8.62 -14.34 21.97
C SER A 94 8.61 -12.81 21.80
N LEU A 95 8.00 -12.28 20.73
CA LEU A 95 7.77 -10.84 20.56
C LEU A 95 6.57 -10.32 21.38
N ILE A 96 5.69 -11.22 21.81
CA ILE A 96 4.46 -10.87 22.54
C ILE A 96 4.54 -11.33 24.00
N ASP A 97 5.13 -12.51 24.24
CA ASP A 97 5.34 -13.01 25.60
C ASP A 97 6.59 -12.37 26.24
N LYS A 98 6.35 -11.47 27.20
CA LYS A 98 7.40 -10.78 27.95
C LYS A 98 8.24 -11.70 28.84
N ASN A 99 7.85 -12.95 29.05
CA ASN A 99 8.57 -13.91 29.87
C ASN A 99 9.49 -14.85 29.07
N LYS A 100 9.37 -14.89 27.74
CA LYS A 100 10.29 -15.65 26.88
C LYS A 100 11.54 -14.82 26.57
N ARG A 101 12.71 -15.43 26.78
CA ARG A 101 14.00 -14.92 26.26
C ARG A 101 14.03 -15.11 24.74
N LEU A 102 14.65 -14.17 24.04
CA LEU A 102 14.96 -14.34 22.61
C LEU A 102 15.98 -15.47 22.50
N GLU A 103 15.64 -16.50 21.75
CA GLU A 103 16.57 -17.58 21.44
C GLU A 103 17.55 -17.08 20.37
N GLU A 104 18.84 -17.15 20.66
CA GLU A 104 19.89 -16.94 19.66
C GLU A 104 19.82 -18.12 18.67
N ARG A 105 19.73 -17.82 17.38
CA ARG A 105 19.74 -18.83 16.31
C ARG A 105 21.06 -18.77 15.58
N SER A 106 21.63 -19.93 15.24
CA SER A 106 22.80 -19.96 14.36
C SER A 106 22.43 -19.58 12.93
N MET A 107 23.41 -19.18 12.11
CA MET A 107 23.15 -18.89 10.70
C MET A 107 22.65 -20.12 9.94
N GLU A 108 23.02 -21.34 10.34
CA GLU A 108 22.53 -22.57 9.72
C GLU A 108 21.05 -22.86 10.05
N GLU A 109 20.49 -22.28 11.11
CA GLU A 109 19.10 -22.48 11.53
C GLU A 109 18.11 -21.52 10.85
N ILE A 110 18.61 -20.48 10.17
CA ILE A 110 17.78 -19.51 9.46
C ILE A 110 17.14 -20.16 8.23
N GLY A 111 15.81 -20.18 8.18
CA GLY A 111 15.02 -20.76 7.09
C GLY A 111 14.58 -22.21 7.31
N ASN A 112 15.15 -22.92 8.30
CA ASN A 112 14.87 -24.34 8.54
C ASN A 112 13.67 -24.60 9.47
N SER A 113 13.23 -23.59 10.24
CA SER A 113 12.03 -23.69 11.06
C SER A 113 11.45 -22.31 11.39
N ILE A 114 10.14 -22.28 11.69
CA ILE A 114 9.41 -21.07 12.06
C ILE A 114 10.08 -20.47 13.31
N PRO A 115 10.58 -19.23 13.25
CA PRO A 115 11.29 -18.63 14.38
C PRO A 115 10.32 -18.40 15.54
N SER A 116 10.84 -18.48 16.77
CA SER A 116 10.05 -18.19 17.98
C SER A 116 9.53 -16.75 18.03
N THR A 117 10.09 -15.84 17.23
CA THR A 117 9.65 -14.46 17.04
C THR A 117 8.48 -14.31 16.05
N TYR A 118 8.08 -15.37 15.34
CA TYR A 118 6.95 -15.31 14.41
C TYR A 118 5.63 -15.10 15.16
N VAL A 119 4.77 -14.23 14.63
CA VAL A 119 3.40 -14.03 15.11
C VAL A 119 2.45 -14.55 14.04
N PRO A 120 1.63 -15.58 14.33
CA PRO A 120 0.69 -16.15 13.36
C PRO A 120 -0.22 -15.11 12.71
N ALA A 121 -0.33 -15.16 11.38
CA ALA A 121 -1.22 -14.31 10.56
C ALA A 121 -1.13 -12.79 10.79
N ARG A 122 -0.09 -12.30 11.48
CA ARG A 122 0.08 -10.89 11.86
C ARG A 122 0.02 -9.93 10.66
N ASN A 123 0.64 -10.30 9.55
CA ASN A 123 0.60 -9.48 8.33
C ASN A 123 -0.79 -9.43 7.72
N ILE A 124 -1.56 -10.52 7.78
CA ILE A 124 -2.94 -10.55 7.28
C ILE A 124 -3.78 -9.56 8.08
N ILE A 125 -3.65 -9.58 9.42
CA ILE A 125 -4.36 -8.64 10.30
C ILE A 125 -4.01 -7.19 9.94
N PHE A 126 -2.73 -6.88 9.70
CA PHE A 126 -2.33 -5.51 9.34
C PHE A 126 -2.87 -5.08 7.98
N LEU A 127 -2.85 -5.98 7.01
CA LEU A 127 -3.41 -5.72 5.69
C LEU A 127 -4.92 -5.50 5.77
N SER A 128 -5.65 -6.27 6.57
CA SER A 128 -7.09 -6.06 6.79
C SER A 128 -7.39 -4.69 7.43
N LEU A 129 -6.59 -4.27 8.41
CA LEU A 129 -6.72 -2.95 9.03
C LEU A 129 -6.39 -1.81 8.06
N ALA A 130 -5.32 -1.96 7.27
CA ALA A 130 -4.95 -1.00 6.24
C ALA A 130 -6.02 -0.89 5.15
N LEU A 131 -6.61 -2.01 4.74
CA LEU A 131 -7.72 -2.06 3.79
C LEU A 131 -8.94 -1.32 4.33
N ALA A 132 -9.36 -1.61 5.57
CA ALA A 132 -10.49 -0.91 6.19
C ALA A 132 -10.27 0.60 6.25
N TYR A 133 -9.05 1.03 6.61
CA TYR A 133 -8.69 2.45 6.60
C TYR A 133 -8.69 3.04 5.19
N ALA A 134 -8.15 2.31 4.22
CA ALA A 134 -8.12 2.70 2.81
C ALA A 134 -9.53 2.92 2.25
N GLU A 135 -10.45 1.99 2.52
CA GLU A 135 -11.86 2.14 2.13
C GLU A 135 -12.50 3.37 2.76
N ASN A 136 -12.30 3.58 4.07
CA ASN A 136 -12.89 4.71 4.79
C ASN A 136 -12.44 6.07 4.25
N ILE A 137 -11.16 6.22 3.87
CA ILE A 137 -10.65 7.49 3.33
C ILE A 137 -10.88 7.65 1.82
N GLY A 138 -11.48 6.63 1.17
CA GLY A 138 -11.61 6.57 -0.28
C GLY A 138 -10.25 6.50 -0.98
N ALA A 139 -9.32 5.72 -0.43
CA ALA A 139 -8.03 5.45 -1.05
C ALA A 139 -8.22 4.65 -2.32
N ASP A 140 -7.97 5.32 -3.42
CA ASP A 140 -8.28 4.83 -4.75
C ASP A 140 -6.97 4.44 -5.44
N ALA A 141 -6.36 3.36 -4.95
CA ALA A 141 -5.26 2.71 -5.63
C ALA A 141 -5.83 1.91 -6.81
N ARG A 142 -6.34 2.64 -7.81
CA ARG A 142 -6.89 2.22 -9.12
C ARG A 142 -8.32 1.65 -9.08
N LYS A 143 -9.31 2.51 -9.38
CA LYS A 143 -10.67 2.07 -9.80
C LYS A 143 -10.69 1.15 -11.02
N LYS A 144 -9.62 1.17 -11.83
CA LYS A 144 -9.54 0.45 -13.10
C LYS A 144 -8.48 -0.63 -13.03
N ALA A 145 -8.79 -1.81 -13.56
CA ALA A 145 -7.81 -2.86 -13.76
C ALA A 145 -6.73 -2.36 -14.75
N CYS A 146 -5.46 -2.72 -14.55
CA CYS A 146 -4.40 -2.10 -15.36
C CYS A 146 -4.47 -2.47 -16.86
N GLY A 147 -4.99 -3.67 -17.17
CA GLY A 147 -5.15 -4.17 -18.55
C GLY A 147 -3.87 -4.57 -19.26
N LYS A 148 -2.74 -4.58 -18.55
CA LYS A 148 -1.41 -4.94 -19.08
C LYS A 148 -0.65 -6.00 -18.29
N CYS A 149 -1.06 -6.32 -17.06
CA CYS A 149 -0.46 -7.41 -16.29
C CYS A 149 -1.06 -8.76 -16.68
N ASP A 150 -0.34 -9.84 -16.38
CA ASP A 150 -0.74 -11.22 -16.73
C ASP A 150 -2.17 -11.56 -16.28
N SER A 151 -2.54 -11.19 -15.04
CA SER A 151 -3.88 -11.43 -14.52
C SER A 151 -4.97 -10.71 -15.32
N CYS A 152 -4.71 -9.48 -15.77
CA CYS A 152 -5.65 -8.74 -16.62
C CYS A 152 -5.74 -9.37 -18.02
N LEU A 153 -4.61 -9.73 -18.62
CA LEU A 153 -4.59 -10.33 -19.97
C LEU A 153 -5.30 -11.68 -20.01
N LEU A 154 -5.08 -12.54 -19.01
CA LEU A 154 -5.76 -13.84 -18.89
C LEU A 154 -7.28 -13.68 -18.72
N ARG A 155 -7.71 -12.72 -17.88
CA ARG A 155 -9.12 -12.39 -17.70
C ARG A 155 -9.76 -11.90 -19.00
N LEU A 156 -9.14 -10.91 -19.64
CA LEU A 156 -9.61 -10.36 -20.92
C LEU A 156 -9.72 -11.45 -21.99
N LYS A 157 -8.73 -12.34 -22.09
CA LYS A 157 -8.75 -13.48 -23.00
C LYS A 157 -9.95 -14.39 -22.72
N GLY A 158 -10.19 -14.77 -21.46
CA GLY A 158 -11.31 -15.61 -21.08
C GLY A 158 -12.68 -15.01 -21.42
N PHE A 159 -12.87 -13.70 -21.20
CA PHE A 159 -14.09 -13.01 -21.62
C PHE A 159 -14.26 -13.03 -23.15
N LYS A 160 -13.19 -12.70 -23.90
CA LYS A 160 -13.22 -12.69 -25.37
C LYS A 160 -13.53 -14.09 -25.94
N GLU A 161 -12.90 -15.14 -25.42
CA GLU A 161 -13.14 -16.53 -25.83
C GLU A 161 -14.57 -17.00 -25.51
N ALA A 162 -15.16 -16.48 -24.42
CA ALA A 162 -16.55 -16.75 -24.07
C ALA A 162 -17.57 -15.93 -24.89
N GLY A 163 -17.11 -15.03 -25.78
CA GLY A 163 -17.98 -14.16 -26.58
C GLY A 163 -18.59 -12.99 -25.80
N TYR A 164 -18.05 -12.66 -24.63
CA TYR A 164 -18.52 -11.55 -23.79
C TYR A 164 -17.47 -10.45 -23.66
N LYS A 165 -17.93 -9.21 -23.47
CA LYS A 165 -17.07 -8.12 -23.01
C LYS A 165 -16.96 -8.18 -21.48
N ASP A 166 -15.76 -7.98 -20.97
CA ASP A 166 -15.53 -7.93 -19.53
C ASP A 166 -16.21 -6.69 -18.94
N PRO A 167 -17.06 -6.82 -17.90
CA PRO A 167 -17.84 -5.70 -17.38
C PRO A 167 -17.03 -4.68 -16.57
N ILE A 168 -15.77 -4.94 -16.22
CA ILE A 168 -14.97 -4.01 -15.40
C ILE A 168 -14.23 -2.96 -16.25
N GLU A 169 -13.90 -1.83 -15.63
CA GLU A 169 -13.12 -0.78 -16.28
C GLU A 169 -11.61 -1.08 -16.27
N TYR A 170 -10.93 -0.72 -17.36
CA TYR A 170 -9.49 -0.90 -17.54
C TYR A 170 -8.77 0.43 -17.80
N GLU A 171 -7.52 0.57 -17.31
CA GLU A 171 -6.64 1.72 -17.59
C GLU A 171 -6.20 1.73 -19.06
N SER A 172 -5.92 0.54 -19.61
CA SER A 172 -5.56 0.31 -21.00
C SER A 172 -6.11 -1.03 -21.44
N LEU A 173 -6.40 -1.22 -22.73
CA LEU A 173 -6.80 -2.51 -23.28
C LEU A 173 -5.82 -2.89 -24.39
N PRO A 174 -5.43 -4.17 -24.50
CA PRO A 174 -4.53 -4.61 -25.55
C PRO A 174 -5.26 -4.68 -26.90
N ASP A 175 -4.52 -4.42 -27.99
CA ASP A 175 -5.07 -4.40 -29.35
C ASP A 175 -5.86 -5.66 -29.73
N TRP A 176 -5.36 -6.84 -29.32
CA TRP A 176 -6.01 -8.11 -29.61
C TRP A 176 -7.39 -8.28 -28.93
N TYR A 177 -7.66 -7.51 -27.87
CA TYR A 177 -8.93 -7.54 -27.15
C TYR A 177 -9.96 -6.57 -27.74
N ILE A 178 -9.50 -5.44 -28.28
CA ILE A 178 -10.36 -4.39 -28.84
C ILE A 178 -10.81 -4.72 -30.27
N ARG A 179 -9.94 -5.35 -31.06
CA ARG A 179 -10.25 -5.74 -32.43
C ARG A 179 -11.19 -6.94 -32.42
N ASP A 180 -12.18 -6.96 -33.32
CA ASP A 180 -13.07 -8.10 -33.53
C ASP A 180 -12.27 -9.32 -33.99
#